data_AF-A0A356W350-F1
#
_entry.id   AF-A0A356W350-F1
#
_cell.length_a   1.000
_cell.length_b   1.000
_cell.length_c   1.000
_cell.angle_alpha   90.00
_cell.angle_beta   90.00
_cell.angle_gamma   90.00
#
_symmetry.space_group_name_H-M   'P 1'
#
loop_
_entity.id
_entity.type
_entity.pdbx_description
1 polymer ?
#
loop_
_entity_poly.entity_id
_entity_poly.type
_entity_poly.pdbx_seq_one_letter_code
_entity_poly.pdbx_strand_id
1 'polypeptide(L)'
;MGESDDVFDEMHGFGEAVRSPYARYSSWFEGATPSALLKKSREARTFFRRTGITFNVYGDVEADERLIPFDLVPRIIGASEWALLVRGIEQRVRA
;
A
#
# COMPACT_ATOMS: atom_id res chain seq x y z
N MET A 1 -9.65 1.78 28.83
CA MET A 1 -9.90 2.46 27.55
C MET A 1 -8.60 3.17 27.25
N GLY A 2 -7.71 2.48 26.53
CA GLY A 2 -6.29 2.82 26.46
C GLY A 2 -6.07 4.12 25.69
N GLU A 3 -5.13 4.93 26.18
CA GLU A 3 -4.55 6.07 25.47
C GLU A 3 -4.02 5.57 24.12
N SER A 4 -4.77 5.81 23.06
CA SER A 4 -4.24 5.82 21.72
C SER A 4 -3.46 7.13 21.59
N ASP A 5 -2.14 7.05 21.80
CA ASP A 5 -1.21 8.02 21.19
C ASP A 5 -1.65 8.23 19.75
N ASP A 6 -1.74 9.47 19.32
CA ASP A 6 -2.29 9.88 18.03
C ASP A 6 -1.43 9.28 16.89
N VAL A 7 -1.80 8.09 16.39
CA VAL A 7 -1.06 7.39 15.34
C VAL A 7 -1.33 8.07 14.01
N PHE A 8 -0.25 8.42 13.30
CA PHE A 8 -0.36 9.00 11.98
C PHE A 8 -0.94 8.03 10.95
N ASP A 9 -2.08 8.39 10.36
CA ASP A 9 -2.67 7.71 9.20
C ASP A 9 -2.19 8.34 7.90
N GLU A 10 -1.89 7.54 6.88
CA GLU A 10 -1.38 8.09 5.62
C GLU A 10 -2.45 8.87 4.85
N MET A 11 -3.72 8.49 4.97
CA MET A 11 -4.82 9.18 4.29
C MET A 11 -5.29 10.42 5.07
N HIS A 12 -5.39 10.35 6.39
CA HIS A 12 -5.99 11.40 7.22
C HIS A 12 -5.00 12.16 8.13
N GLY A 13 -3.74 11.72 8.20
CA GLY A 13 -2.74 12.29 9.10
C GLY A 13 -3.06 12.02 10.56
N PHE A 14 -3.00 13.06 11.39
CA PHE A 14 -3.40 13.02 12.81
C PHE A 14 -4.85 13.50 13.03
N GLY A 15 -5.65 13.62 11.98
CA GLY A 15 -7.02 14.12 12.07
C GLY A 15 -7.98 13.32 11.22
N GLU A 16 -9.16 13.85 10.97
CA GLU A 16 -10.18 13.23 10.11
C GLU A 16 -10.15 13.75 8.67
N ALA A 17 -9.33 14.77 8.38
CA ALA A 17 -9.28 15.39 7.07
C ALA A 17 -8.36 14.63 6.11
N VAL A 18 -8.85 14.35 4.89
CA VAL A 18 -8.05 13.69 3.85
C VAL A 18 -6.88 14.58 3.41
N ARG A 19 -5.67 14.04 3.48
CA ARG A 19 -4.43 14.69 3.04
C ARG A 19 -4.44 14.89 1.52
N SER A 20 -3.82 15.99 1.07
CA SER A 20 -3.76 16.36 -0.35
C SER A 20 -3.28 15.24 -1.30
N PRO A 21 -2.23 14.45 -0.98
CA PRO A 21 -1.81 13.34 -1.85
C PRO A 21 -2.89 12.27 -2.07
N TYR A 22 -3.78 12.10 -1.07
CA TYR A 22 -4.85 11.11 -1.11
C TYR A 22 -6.18 11.64 -1.65
N ALA A 23 -6.36 12.96 -1.77
CA ALA A 23 -7.65 13.57 -2.12
C ALA A 23 -8.32 12.93 -3.35
N ARG A 24 -7.57 12.78 -4.45
CA ARG A 24 -8.09 12.16 -5.68
C ARG A 24 -8.44 10.68 -5.49
N TYR A 25 -7.65 9.96 -4.70
CA TYR A 25 -7.89 8.55 -4.43
C TYR A 25 -9.11 8.36 -3.52
N SER A 26 -9.26 9.15 -2.45
CA SER A 26 -10.42 9.07 -1.55
C SER A 26 -11.72 9.37 -2.29
N SER A 27 -11.77 10.42 -3.13
CA SER A 27 -12.96 10.71 -3.94
C SER A 27 -13.34 9.56 -4.87
N TRP A 28 -12.35 8.88 -5.47
CA TRP A 28 -12.61 7.69 -6.29
C TRP A 28 -13.08 6.50 -5.44
N PHE A 29 -12.44 6.28 -4.30
CA PHE A 29 -12.69 5.16 -3.41
C PHE A 29 -14.08 5.22 -2.76
N GLU A 30 -14.50 6.40 -2.30
CA GLU A 30 -15.84 6.67 -1.76
C GLU A 30 -16.94 6.44 -2.80
N GLY A 31 -16.66 6.72 -4.08
CA GLY A 31 -17.59 6.44 -5.18
C GLY A 31 -17.58 4.99 -5.68
N ALA A 32 -16.65 4.14 -5.20
CA ALA A 32 -16.51 2.78 -5.69
C ALA A 32 -17.46 1.81 -4.97
N THR A 33 -18.15 0.96 -5.73
CA THR A 33 -18.99 -0.08 -5.14
C THR A 33 -18.14 -1.26 -4.63
N PRO A 34 -18.59 -1.98 -3.58
CA PRO A 34 -17.89 -3.18 -3.10
C PRO A 34 -17.68 -4.23 -4.21
N SER A 35 -18.63 -4.39 -5.13
CA SER A 35 -18.51 -5.32 -6.25
C SER A 35 -17.42 -4.91 -7.24
N ALA A 36 -17.26 -3.61 -7.50
CA ALA A 36 -16.17 -3.07 -8.34
C ALA A 36 -14.80 -3.26 -7.69
N LEU A 37 -14.69 -3.05 -6.38
CA LEU A 37 -13.45 -3.28 -5.62
C LEU A 37 -13.08 -4.78 -5.62
N LEU A 38 -14.04 -5.67 -5.36
CA LEU A 38 -13.80 -7.13 -5.42
C LEU A 38 -13.37 -7.58 -6.82
N LYS A 39 -13.95 -6.99 -7.88
CA LYS A 39 -13.53 -7.24 -9.27
C LYS A 39 -12.07 -6.81 -9.48
N LYS A 40 -11.70 -5.59 -9.09
CA LYS A 40 -10.31 -5.11 -9.18
C LYS A 40 -9.32 -5.97 -8.38
N SER A 41 -9.72 -6.45 -7.20
CA SER A 41 -8.89 -7.36 -6.38
C SER A 41 -8.62 -8.69 -7.12
N ARG A 42 -9.66 -9.29 -7.72
CA ARG A 42 -9.51 -10.53 -8.51
C ARG A 42 -8.64 -10.33 -9.75
N GLU A 43 -8.81 -9.21 -10.43
CA GLU A 43 -8.00 -8.84 -11.60
C GLU A 43 -6.53 -8.69 -11.22
N ALA A 44 -6.24 -7.94 -10.15
CA ALA A 44 -4.89 -7.77 -9.63
C ALA A 44 -4.25 -9.11 -9.25
N ARG A 45 -4.95 -9.95 -8.47
CA ARG A 45 -4.45 -11.30 -8.10
C ARG A 45 -4.15 -12.18 -9.32
N THR A 46 -4.97 -12.09 -10.37
CA THR A 46 -4.75 -12.84 -11.61
C THR A 46 -3.55 -12.30 -12.38
N PHE A 47 -3.35 -10.99 -12.37
CA PHE A 47 -2.17 -10.35 -12.95
C PHE A 47 -0.90 -10.83 -12.24
N PHE A 48 -0.83 -10.79 -10.90
CA PHE A 48 0.32 -11.26 -10.13
C PHE A 48 0.66 -12.74 -10.38
N ARG A 49 -0.35 -13.60 -10.51
CA ARG A 49 -0.15 -15.01 -10.92
C ARG A 49 0.51 -15.13 -12.29
N ARG A 50 0.09 -14.31 -13.25
CA ARG A 50 0.58 -14.39 -14.65
C ARG A 50 1.99 -13.81 -14.80
N THR A 51 2.37 -12.84 -13.99
CA THR A 51 3.69 -12.20 -14.05
C THR A 51 4.76 -12.92 -13.24
N GLY A 52 4.41 -14.01 -12.53
CA GLY A 52 5.37 -14.79 -11.74
C GLY A 52 5.87 -14.07 -10.49
N ILE A 53 5.08 -13.13 -9.95
CA ILE A 53 5.38 -12.48 -8.66
C ILE A 53 4.93 -13.44 -7.56
N THR A 54 5.74 -14.48 -7.34
CA THR A 54 5.58 -15.49 -6.29
C THR A 54 6.76 -15.42 -5.33
N PHE A 55 6.58 -15.92 -4.10
CA PHE A 55 7.69 -16.06 -3.15
C PHE A 55 7.77 -17.49 -2.63
N ASN A 56 9.00 -17.99 -2.49
CA ASN A 56 9.25 -19.30 -1.89
C ASN A 56 9.10 -19.22 -0.38
N VAL A 57 8.24 -20.06 0.18
CA VAL A 57 8.18 -20.28 1.61
C VAL A 57 9.25 -21.32 1.95
N TYR A 58 10.36 -20.89 2.56
CA TYR A 58 11.32 -21.83 3.13
C TYR A 58 10.71 -22.46 4.40
N GLY A 59 10.49 -23.76 4.40
CA GLY A 59 10.06 -24.48 5.61
C GLY A 59 9.34 -25.81 5.38
N ASP A 60 8.78 -26.06 4.19
CA ASP A 60 8.10 -27.31 3.87
C ASP A 60 8.71 -27.98 2.63
N VAL A 61 8.83 -29.31 2.68
CA VAL A 61 9.39 -30.15 1.61
C VAL A 61 8.48 -30.14 0.36
N GLU A 62 7.26 -29.64 0.51
CA GLU A 62 6.34 -29.21 -0.55
C GLU A 62 6.26 -27.67 -0.55
N ALA A 63 7.27 -27.00 -1.11
CA ALA A 63 7.28 -25.54 -1.24
C ALA A 63 6.26 -25.09 -2.29
N ASP A 64 4.98 -25.05 -1.91
CA ASP A 64 3.89 -24.58 -2.76
C ASP A 64 4.05 -23.07 -2.96
N GLU A 65 4.19 -22.62 -4.20
CA GLU A 65 4.40 -21.20 -4.53
C GLU A 65 3.24 -20.35 -4.01
N ARG A 66 3.51 -19.39 -3.13
CA ARG A 66 2.49 -18.48 -2.60
C ARG A 66 2.54 -17.15 -3.31
N LEU A 67 1.36 -16.61 -3.59
CA LEU A 67 1.19 -15.25 -4.12
C LEU A 67 1.49 -14.24 -3.03
N ILE A 68 2.27 -13.22 -3.38
CA ILE A 68 2.45 -12.05 -2.51
C ILE A 68 1.06 -11.42 -2.26
N PRO A 69 0.69 -11.14 -0.99
CA PRO A 69 -0.57 -10.47 -0.70
C PRO A 69 -0.56 -9.07 -1.33
N PHE A 70 -1.64 -8.73 -2.01
CA PHE A 70 -1.80 -7.45 -2.68
C PHE A 70 -2.97 -6.67 -2.09
N ASP A 71 -2.72 -5.40 -1.77
CA ASP A 71 -3.73 -4.45 -1.32
C ASP A 71 -4.14 -3.51 -2.47
N LEU A 72 -5.43 -3.17 -2.52
CA LEU A 72 -5.97 -2.19 -3.47
C LEU A 72 -5.72 -0.75 -3.04
N VAL A 73 -5.53 -0.50 -1.75
CA VAL A 73 -5.26 0.82 -1.18
C VAL A 73 -3.77 1.11 -1.33
N PRO A 74 -3.36 2.05 -2.20
CA PRO A 74 -1.96 2.36 -2.38
C PRO A 74 -1.44 3.16 -1.19
N ARG A 75 -0.15 2.99 -0.88
CA ARG A 75 0.59 3.95 -0.05
C ARG A 75 1.08 5.10 -0.93
N ILE A 76 0.37 6.23 -0.89
CA ILE A 76 0.68 7.40 -1.71
C ILE A 76 1.67 8.29 -0.94
N ILE A 77 2.79 8.60 -1.57
CA ILE A 77 3.80 9.52 -1.03
C ILE A 77 3.78 10.79 -1.88
N GLY A 78 3.62 11.95 -1.24
CA GLY A 78 3.63 13.24 -1.93
C GLY A 78 4.99 13.56 -2.55
N ALA A 79 5.02 14.39 -3.60
CA ALA A 79 6.26 14.70 -4.31
C ALA A 79 7.34 15.34 -3.42
N SER A 80 6.94 16.25 -2.52
CA SER A 80 7.84 16.89 -1.55
C SER A 80 8.38 15.90 -0.51
N GLU A 81 7.53 14.99 -0.06
CA GLU A 81 7.86 13.95 0.92
C GLU A 81 8.85 12.96 0.31
N TRP A 82 8.59 12.53 -0.92
CA TRP A 82 9.50 11.68 -1.68
C TRP A 82 10.86 12.33 -1.90
N ALA A 83 10.88 13.62 -2.28
CA ALA A 83 12.13 14.35 -2.46
C ALA A 83 12.97 14.41 -1.18
N LEU A 84 12.34 14.54 -0.01
CA LEU A 84 13.03 14.50 1.28
C LEU A 84 13.57 13.09 1.58
N LEU A 85 12.74 12.05 1.38
CA LEU A 85 13.13 10.65 1.60
C LEU A 85 14.33 10.25 0.75
N VAL A 86 14.31 10.58 -0.54
CA VAL A 86 15.42 10.26 -1.46
C VAL A 86 16.73 10.86 -0.96
N ARG A 87 16.75 12.16 -0.61
CA ARG A 87 17.96 12.81 -0.08
C ARG A 87 18.49 12.12 1.19
N GLY A 88 17.59 11.74 2.10
CA GLY A 88 17.96 11.05 3.33
C GLY A 88 18.52 9.64 3.09
N ILE A 89 17.93 8.89 2.15
CA ILE A 89 18.40 7.56 1.77
C ILE A 89 19.78 7.65 1.10
N GLU A 90 19.96 8.58 0.16
CA GLU A 90 21.25 8.81 -0.50
C GLU A 90 22.35 9.19 0.50
N GLN A 91 22.03 10.05 1.47
CA GLN A 91 22.95 10.40 2.55
C GLN A 91 23.33 9.16 3.38
N ARG A 92 22.34 8.35 3.77
CA ARG A 92 22.56 7.16 4.61
C ARG A 92 23.42 6.10 3.93
N VAL A 93 23.29 5.92 2.62
CA VAL A 93 24.07 4.92 1.86
C VAL A 93 25.54 5.33 1.71
N ARG A 94 25.84 6.63 1.73
CA ARG A 94 27.21 7.15 1.54
C ARG A 94 28.05 7.21 2.82
N ALA A 95 27.41 7.26 3.99
CA ALA A 95 28.08 7.32 5.30
C ALA A 95 28.47 5.92 5.77
#